data_AF-A0A8T9B9F1-F1
#
_entry.id   AF-A0A8T9B9F1-F1
#
_cell.length_a   1.000
_cell.length_b   1.000
_cell.length_c   1.000
_cell.angle_alpha   90.00
_cell.angle_beta   90.00
_cell.angle_gamma   90.00
#
_symmetry.space_group_name_H-M   'P 1'
#
loop_
_entity.id
_entity.type
_entity.pdbx_description
1 polymer ?
#
loop_
_entity_poly.entity_id
_entity_poly.type
_entity_poly.pdbx_seq_one_letter_code
_entity_poly.pdbx_strand_id
1 'polypeptide(L)'
;MSEPIPESIPTSADPRSKRPLKKRALSPRSETASHINALFAKPDQEIHLPASTSSSLSTHNSGPLPPEIVTNVQGSSAGAGSGEFHVYKASRRREYERLRQMDEDVRKEQDGEDWDREKREREERDREKTRKNREKR
;
A
#
# COMPACT_ATOMS: atom_id res chain seq x y z
N MET A 1 -32.45 10.87 -53.53
CA MET A 1 -31.48 10.43 -52.51
C MET A 1 -31.72 11.32 -51.30
N SER A 2 -32.37 10.80 -50.25
CA SER A 2 -32.79 11.59 -49.09
C SER A 2 -31.58 11.94 -48.22
N GLU A 3 -31.46 13.22 -47.90
CA GLU A 3 -30.44 13.81 -47.03
C GLU A 3 -30.57 13.27 -45.58
N PRO A 4 -29.46 13.14 -44.83
CA PRO A 4 -29.51 12.71 -43.44
C PRO A 4 -30.07 13.83 -42.55
N ILE A 5 -31.38 13.79 -42.32
CA ILE A 5 -32.10 14.66 -41.37
C ILE A 5 -31.70 14.24 -39.95
N PRO A 6 -31.55 15.15 -38.96
CA PRO A 6 -31.16 14.82 -37.59
C PRO A 6 -32.05 13.75 -36.92
N GLU A 7 -33.29 13.60 -37.35
CA GLU A 7 -34.23 12.56 -36.88
C GLU A 7 -33.92 11.15 -37.43
N SER A 8 -33.12 11.03 -38.49
CA SER A 8 -32.71 9.74 -39.07
C SER A 8 -31.41 9.19 -38.48
N ILE A 9 -30.79 9.89 -37.52
CA ILE A 9 -29.65 9.37 -36.79
C ILE A 9 -30.20 8.33 -35.81
N PRO A 10 -29.82 7.04 -35.92
CA PRO A 10 -30.30 6.04 -34.98
C PRO A 10 -29.91 6.48 -33.57
N THR A 11 -30.83 6.34 -32.61
CA THR A 11 -30.66 6.77 -31.21
C THR A 11 -29.42 6.15 -30.54
N SER A 12 -28.86 5.09 -31.12
CA SER A 12 -27.60 4.46 -30.72
C SER A 12 -26.34 5.29 -31.05
N ALA A 13 -26.42 6.24 -31.97
CA ALA A 13 -25.33 7.10 -32.43
C ALA A 13 -25.45 8.55 -31.93
N ASP A 14 -26.51 8.89 -31.18
CA ASP A 14 -26.71 10.23 -30.62
C ASP A 14 -25.81 10.46 -29.37
N PRO A 15 -24.86 11.41 -29.43
CA PRO A 15 -23.96 11.73 -28.31
C PRO A 15 -24.68 12.36 -27.10
N ARG A 16 -25.92 12.82 -27.25
CA ARG A 16 -26.74 13.37 -26.15
C ARG A 16 -27.53 12.30 -25.41
N SER A 17 -27.60 11.08 -25.96
CA SER A 17 -28.30 9.97 -25.33
C SER A 17 -27.51 9.46 -24.11
N LYS A 18 -28.09 9.52 -22.91
CA LYS A 18 -27.50 8.97 -21.67
C LYS A 18 -27.72 7.46 -21.54
N ARG A 19 -27.81 6.73 -22.66
CA ARG A 19 -28.08 5.30 -22.63
C ARG A 19 -26.86 4.56 -22.10
N PRO A 20 -27.00 3.54 -21.24
CA PRO A 20 -25.87 2.75 -20.80
C PRO A 20 -25.23 2.06 -22.01
N LEU A 21 -24.02 2.49 -22.36
CA LEU A 21 -23.20 1.85 -23.38
C LEU A 21 -22.59 0.56 -22.79
N LYS A 22 -22.41 -0.46 -23.64
CA LYS A 22 -21.67 -1.67 -23.25
C LYS A 22 -20.27 -1.24 -22.80
N LYS A 23 -19.91 -1.54 -21.54
CA LYS A 23 -18.58 -1.27 -20.99
C LYS A 23 -17.55 -1.97 -21.87
N ARG A 24 -16.82 -1.21 -22.68
CA ARG A 24 -15.67 -1.73 -23.43
C ARG A 24 -14.53 -1.90 -22.43
N ALA A 25 -13.79 -3.01 -22.52
CA ALA A 25 -12.55 -3.15 -21.78
C ALA A 25 -11.63 -2.00 -22.21
N LEU A 26 -11.32 -1.09 -21.29
CA LEU A 26 -10.48 0.06 -21.59
C LEU A 26 -9.05 -0.45 -21.82
N SER A 27 -8.39 0.03 -22.87
CA SER A 27 -6.96 -0.18 -23.00
C SER A 27 -6.22 0.58 -21.88
N PRO A 28 -5.03 0.16 -21.46
CA PRO A 28 -4.27 0.87 -20.42
C PRO A 28 -4.08 2.37 -20.74
N ARG A 29 -3.94 2.71 -22.03
CA ARG A 29 -3.86 4.10 -22.51
C ARG A 29 -5.18 4.87 -22.35
N SER A 30 -6.30 4.19 -22.55
CA SER A 30 -7.63 4.77 -22.38
C SER A 30 -7.93 5.05 -20.90
N GLU A 31 -7.48 4.18 -20.00
CA GLU A 31 -7.59 4.39 -18.55
C GLU A 31 -6.75 5.57 -18.10
N THR A 32 -5.47 5.64 -18.48
CA THR A 32 -4.61 6.78 -18.12
C THR A 32 -5.14 8.09 -18.66
N ALA A 33 -5.60 8.13 -19.92
CA ALA A 33 -6.23 9.32 -20.50
C ALA A 33 -7.47 9.77 -19.70
N SER A 34 -8.32 8.82 -19.25
CA SER A 34 -9.47 9.15 -18.41
C SER A 34 -9.07 9.74 -17.05
N HIS A 35 -8.03 9.20 -16.41
CA HIS A 35 -7.52 9.74 -15.14
C HIS A 35 -6.95 11.16 -15.33
N ILE A 36 -6.18 11.36 -16.40
CA ILE A 36 -5.61 12.68 -16.74
C ILE A 36 -6.74 13.70 -16.99
N ASN A 37 -7.76 13.34 -17.76
CA ASN A 37 -8.91 14.20 -18.00
C ASN A 37 -9.67 14.56 -16.71
N ALA A 38 -9.76 13.62 -15.75
CA ALA A 38 -10.37 13.88 -14.45
C ALA A 38 -9.55 14.86 -13.59
N LEU A 39 -8.21 14.76 -13.64
CA LEU A 39 -7.31 15.70 -12.95
C LEU A 39 -7.41 17.11 -13.56
N PHE A 40 -7.48 17.22 -14.89
CA PHE A 40 -7.61 18.52 -15.56
C PHE A 40 -8.97 19.20 -15.38
N ALA A 41 -10.00 18.48 -14.94
CA ALA A 41 -11.31 19.07 -14.68
C ALA A 41 -11.28 20.11 -13.53
N LYS A 42 -10.31 20.00 -12.61
CA LYS A 42 -10.11 20.92 -11.48
C LYS A 42 -8.62 21.16 -11.23
N PRO A 43 -7.96 22.00 -12.03
CA PRO A 43 -6.52 22.22 -11.92
C PRO A 43 -6.10 22.93 -10.62
N ASP A 44 -6.99 23.70 -10.01
CA ASP A 44 -6.71 24.45 -8.77
C ASP A 44 -6.84 23.59 -7.50
N GLN A 45 -7.26 22.33 -7.61
CA GLN A 45 -7.45 21.44 -6.47
C GLN A 45 -6.10 20.90 -5.98
N GLU A 46 -5.81 21.10 -4.69
CA GLU A 46 -4.63 20.50 -4.06
C GLU A 46 -4.72 18.96 -4.06
N ILE A 47 -3.67 18.30 -4.57
CA ILE A 47 -3.56 16.85 -4.62
C ILE A 47 -2.69 16.39 -3.46
N HIS A 48 -3.29 15.72 -2.47
CA HIS A 48 -2.54 15.06 -1.41
C HIS A 48 -1.94 13.76 -1.94
N LEU A 49 -0.65 13.80 -2.25
CA LEU A 49 0.11 12.57 -2.48
C LEU A 49 0.27 11.85 -1.13
N PRO A 50 0.07 10.52 -1.08
CA PRO A 50 0.36 9.78 0.13
C PRO A 50 1.83 10.01 0.49
N ALA A 51 2.09 10.37 1.75
CA ALA A 51 3.45 10.39 2.27
C ALA A 51 4.10 9.01 2.04
N SER A 52 5.44 8.99 1.89
CA SER A 52 6.18 7.74 1.68
C SER A 52 5.65 6.65 2.61
N THR A 53 5.28 5.51 2.03
CA THR A 53 4.68 4.39 2.76
C THR A 53 5.53 3.96 3.95
N SER A 54 6.84 4.25 3.93
CA SER A 54 7.79 4.04 5.02
C SER A 54 7.36 4.73 6.33
N SER A 55 6.90 5.98 6.29
CA SER A 55 6.56 6.76 7.49
C SER A 55 5.20 6.37 8.08
N SER A 56 4.25 5.97 7.23
CA SER A 56 2.97 5.43 7.68
C SER A 56 3.14 3.99 8.20
N LEU A 57 4.00 3.19 7.57
CA LEU A 57 4.27 1.81 7.97
C LEU A 57 5.02 1.73 9.31
N SER A 58 5.94 2.64 9.63
CA SER A 58 6.61 2.64 10.95
C SER A 58 5.63 2.89 12.11
N THR A 59 4.64 3.77 11.90
CA THR A 59 3.59 4.05 12.91
C THR A 59 2.55 2.95 13.01
N HIS A 60 2.33 2.16 11.95
CA HIS A 60 1.38 1.04 11.97
C HIS A 60 2.00 -0.31 12.32
N ASN A 61 3.31 -0.51 12.07
CA ASN A 61 4.02 -1.74 12.46
C ASN A 61 4.37 -1.76 13.94
N SER A 62 4.65 -0.60 14.54
CA SER A 62 4.70 -0.50 15.99
C SER A 62 3.26 -0.46 16.50
N GLY A 63 2.71 -1.60 16.92
CA GLY A 63 1.41 -1.64 17.60
C GLY A 63 1.34 -0.58 18.73
N PRO A 64 0.12 -0.19 19.17
CA PRO A 64 -0.02 0.83 20.20
C PRO A 64 0.82 0.44 21.42
N LEU A 65 1.67 1.37 21.86
CA LEU A 65 2.53 1.19 23.02
C LEU A 65 1.67 0.75 24.21
N PRO A 66 2.16 -0.20 25.04
CA PRO A 66 1.43 -0.58 26.25
C PRO A 66 1.23 0.66 27.13
N PRO A 67 0.03 0.88 27.69
CA PRO A 67 -0.22 2.03 28.55
C PRO A 67 0.67 1.96 29.80
N GLU A 68 1.31 3.06 30.15
CA GLU A 68 2.23 3.13 31.29
C GLU A 68 1.50 2.95 32.63
N ILE A 69 0.26 3.46 32.74
CA ILE A 69 -0.53 3.40 33.96
C ILE A 69 -1.85 2.68 33.67
N VAL A 70 -2.05 1.55 34.34
CA VAL A 70 -3.31 0.82 34.33
C VAL A 70 -4.08 1.22 35.59
N THR A 71 -5.16 1.97 35.43
CA THR A 71 -5.92 2.57 36.55
C THR A 71 -6.98 1.64 37.15
N ASN A 72 -7.27 0.51 36.49
CA ASN A 72 -8.34 -0.40 36.85
C ASN A 72 -7.86 -1.73 37.46
N VAL A 73 -6.71 -1.72 38.15
CA VAL A 73 -6.15 -2.92 38.79
C VAL A 73 -6.85 -3.20 40.11
N GLN A 74 -7.57 -4.33 40.17
CA GLN A 74 -8.16 -4.85 41.40
C GLN A 74 -7.06 -5.39 42.33
N GLY A 75 -7.26 -5.32 43.65
CA GLY A 75 -6.24 -5.74 44.64
C GLY A 75 -5.75 -7.18 44.45
N SER A 76 -4.49 -7.45 44.80
CA SER A 76 -3.79 -8.70 44.48
C SER A 76 -4.39 -9.97 45.11
N SER A 77 -5.19 -9.83 46.18
CA SER A 77 -5.88 -10.94 46.84
C SER A 77 -7.37 -11.05 46.44
N ALA A 78 -7.86 -10.14 45.61
CA ALA A 78 -9.25 -10.13 45.22
C ALA A 78 -9.50 -11.16 44.11
N GLY A 79 -10.64 -11.86 44.17
CA GLY A 79 -10.96 -12.96 43.27
C GLY A 79 -11.17 -12.54 41.81
N ALA A 80 -11.24 -13.51 40.89
CA ALA A 80 -11.47 -13.25 39.48
C ALA A 80 -12.85 -12.63 39.23
N GLY A 81 -12.88 -11.40 38.72
CA GLY A 81 -14.11 -10.73 38.29
C GLY A 81 -14.61 -11.27 36.93
N SER A 82 -15.87 -10.99 36.60
CA SER A 82 -16.48 -11.42 35.33
C SER A 82 -15.81 -10.84 34.07
N GLY A 83 -15.17 -9.67 34.20
CA GLY A 83 -14.43 -9.02 33.12
C GLY A 83 -12.98 -9.50 32.95
N GLU A 84 -12.43 -10.22 33.92
CA GLU A 84 -11.00 -10.56 33.96
C GLU A 84 -10.60 -11.47 32.79
N PHE A 85 -11.49 -12.37 32.38
CA PHE A 85 -11.25 -13.22 31.20
C PHE A 85 -11.07 -12.39 29.91
N HIS A 86 -11.82 -11.31 29.74
CA HIS A 86 -11.74 -10.48 28.55
C HIS A 86 -10.48 -9.60 28.56
N VAL A 87 -10.08 -9.09 29.73
CA VAL A 87 -8.78 -8.42 29.93
C VAL A 87 -7.65 -9.39 29.57
N TYR A 88 -7.76 -10.61 30.12
CA TYR A 88 -7.17 -11.87 29.68
C TYR A 88 -6.80 -11.95 28.20
N LYS A 89 -7.88 -12.16 27.45
CA LYS A 89 -7.87 -12.41 26.02
C LYS A 89 -7.29 -11.23 25.24
N ALA A 90 -7.59 -10.00 25.65
CA ALA A 90 -7.09 -8.80 24.98
C ALA A 90 -5.58 -8.61 25.20
N SER A 91 -5.08 -8.77 26.43
CA SER A 91 -3.65 -8.64 26.73
C SER A 91 -2.83 -9.71 26.03
N ARG A 92 -3.27 -10.98 26.09
CA ARG A 92 -2.60 -12.08 25.40
C ARG A 92 -2.53 -11.86 23.88
N ARG A 93 -3.62 -11.37 23.27
CA ARG A 93 -3.65 -11.08 21.83
C ARG A 93 -2.65 -9.98 21.46
N ARG A 94 -2.63 -8.88 22.21
CA ARG A 94 -1.66 -7.78 22.01
C ARG A 94 -0.23 -8.28 22.12
N GLU A 95 0.04 -9.14 23.09
CA GLU A 95 1.38 -9.68 23.31
C GLU A 95 1.84 -10.62 22.18
N TYR A 96 0.95 -11.46 21.67
CA TYR A 96 1.27 -12.31 20.51
C TYR A 96 1.50 -11.49 19.24
N GLU A 97 0.70 -10.45 19.02
CA GLU A 97 0.91 -9.52 17.90
C GLU A 97 2.27 -8.80 18.03
N ARG A 98 2.63 -8.36 19.25
CA ARG A 98 3.93 -7.73 19.54
C ARG A 98 5.10 -8.67 19.27
N LEU A 99 5.07 -9.90 19.80
CA LEU A 99 6.14 -10.88 19.60
C LEU A 99 6.29 -11.22 18.12
N ARG A 100 5.17 -11.44 17.43
CA ARG A 100 5.18 -11.72 15.99
C ARG A 100 5.79 -10.57 15.18
N GLN A 101 5.48 -9.33 15.50
CA GLN A 101 6.07 -8.15 14.84
C GLN A 101 7.58 -8.11 15.05
N MET A 102 8.05 -8.33 16.28
CA MET A 102 9.49 -8.39 16.58
C MET A 102 10.20 -9.49 15.79
N ASP A 103 9.63 -10.68 15.74
CA ASP A 103 10.21 -11.80 14.98
C ASP A 103 10.23 -11.51 13.46
N GLU A 104 9.17 -10.90 12.93
CA GLU A 104 9.10 -10.50 11.52
C GLU A 104 10.11 -9.40 11.17
N ASP A 105 10.35 -8.45 12.06
CA ASP A 105 11.31 -7.37 11.83
C ASP A 105 12.76 -7.87 11.91
N VAL A 106 13.09 -8.71 12.90
CA VAL A 106 14.41 -9.38 12.99
C VAL A 106 14.69 -10.18 11.71
N ARG A 107 13.69 -10.91 11.21
CA ARG A 107 13.83 -11.65 9.96
C ARG A 107 14.07 -10.74 8.76
N LYS A 108 13.33 -9.64 8.63
CA LYS A 108 13.53 -8.67 7.52
C LYS A 108 14.91 -8.02 7.58
N GLU A 109 15.41 -7.71 8.77
CA GLU A 109 16.75 -7.15 8.96
C GLU A 109 17.81 -8.15 8.49
N GLN A 110 17.74 -9.41 8.93
CA GLN A 110 18.65 -10.47 8.48
C GLN A 110 18.60 -10.69 6.97
N ASP A 111 17.40 -10.84 6.41
CA ASP A 111 17.20 -11.02 4.96
C ASP A 111 17.75 -9.81 4.16
N GLY A 112 17.62 -8.59 4.72
CA GLY A 112 18.14 -7.36 4.14
C GLY A 112 19.67 -7.27 4.16
N GLU A 113 20.29 -7.60 5.29
CA GLU A 113 21.76 -7.65 5.43
C GLU A 113 22.38 -8.69 4.48
N ASP A 114 21.74 -9.86 4.38
CA ASP A 114 22.16 -10.92 3.47
C ASP A 114 22.07 -10.47 2.01
N TRP A 115 20.96 -9.85 1.63
CA TRP A 115 20.77 -9.30 0.29
C TRP A 115 21.81 -8.23 -0.07
N ASP A 116 22.07 -7.29 0.84
CA ASP A 116 23.02 -6.21 0.61
C ASP A 116 24.46 -6.73 0.49
N ARG A 117 24.80 -7.75 1.28
CA ARG A 117 26.08 -8.46 1.18
C ARG A 117 26.24 -9.14 -0.19
N GLU A 118 25.24 -9.92 -0.62
CA GLU A 118 25.27 -10.60 -1.92
C GLU A 118 25.33 -9.61 -3.09
N LYS A 119 24.55 -8.52 -3.01
CA LYS A 119 24.54 -7.47 -4.01
C LYS A 119 25.90 -6.81 -4.15
N ARG A 120 26.55 -6.48 -3.03
CA ARG A 120 27.90 -5.89 -3.01
C ARG A 120 28.92 -6.84 -3.63
N GLU A 121 28.89 -8.12 -3.26
CA GLU A 121 29.81 -9.11 -3.81
C GLU A 121 29.61 -9.30 -5.32
N ARG A 122 28.36 -9.29 -5.79
CA ARG A 122 28.05 -9.34 -7.23
C ARG A 122 28.58 -8.12 -7.95
N GLU A 123 28.36 -6.93 -7.39
CA GLU A 123 28.83 -5.68 -7.98
C GLU A 123 30.37 -5.60 -8.03
N GLU A 124 31.07 -6.05 -6.99
CA GLU A 124 32.53 -6.13 -6.95
C GLU A 124 33.06 -7.09 -8.03
N ARG A 125 32.48 -8.29 -8.18
CA ARG A 125 32.86 -9.22 -9.26
C ARG A 125 32.65 -8.62 -10.65
N ASP A 126 31.55 -7.91 -10.86
CA ASP A 126 31.25 -7.27 -12.15
C ASP A 126 32.19 -6.07 -12.41
N ARG A 127 32.53 -5.29 -11.38
CA ARG A 127 33.55 -4.23 -11.45
C ARG A 127 34.93 -4.78 -11.79
N GLU A 128 35.33 -5.92 -11.21
CA GLU A 128 36.61 -6.55 -11.53
C GLU A 128 36.67 -7.06 -12.98
N LYS A 129 35.60 -7.70 -13.45
CA LYS A 129 35.49 -8.15 -14.85
C LYS A 129 35.55 -6.97 -15.82
N THR A 130 34.80 -5.92 -15.53
CA THR A 130 34.78 -4.70 -16.37
C THR A 130 36.13 -3.97 -16.35
N ARG A 131 36.83 -3.91 -15.20
CA ARG A 131 38.20 -3.37 -15.09
C ARG A 131 39.19 -4.16 -15.93
N LYS A 132 39.23 -5.50 -15.78
CA LYS A 132 40.11 -6.38 -16.58
C LYS A 132 39.87 -6.24 -18.08
N ASN A 133 38.61 -6.10 -18.49
CA ASN A 133 38.26 -5.88 -19.91
C ASN A 133 38.62 -4.48 -20.41
N ARG A 134 38.61 -3.47 -19.54
CA ARG A 134 39.05 -2.10 -19.85
C ARG A 134 40.57 -2.03 -20.00
N GLU A 135 41.33 -2.65 -19.10
CA GLU A 135 42.81 -2.70 -19.17
C GLU A 135 43.34 -3.43 -20.42
N LYS A 136 42.54 -4.36 -20.97
CA LYS A 136 42.88 -5.09 -22.20
C LYS A 136 42.57 -4.32 -23.50
N ARG A 137 41.81 -3.22 -23.44
CA ARG A 137 41.46 -2.39 -24.60
C ARG A 137 42.40 -1.21 -24.70
#